data_AF-A0A6A5ABA9-F1
#
_entry.id   AF-A0A6A5ABA9-F1
#
_cell.length_a   1.000
_cell.length_b   1.000
_cell.length_c   1.000
_cell.angle_alpha   90.00
_cell.angle_beta   90.00
_cell.angle_gamma   90.00
#
_symmetry.space_group_name_H-M   'P 1'
#
loop_
_entity.id
_entity.type
_entity.pdbx_description
1 polymer ?
#
loop_
_entity_poly.entity_id
_entity_poly.type
_entity_poly.pdbx_seq_one_letter_code
_entity_poly.pdbx_strand_id
1 'polypeptide(L)'
;MYTTAESRTWKFMKVVAVKEHVTSLNFIAFILASGLAICMFVFLSSTQGFVLNQILHINLDVIGNISGNLTLFDECISLVMVSVWGVLSDRWGRRGIYSSGFVIMGIGLVLYPFASSLSPDLILFRGIFAFGG
;
A
#
# COMPACT_ATOMS: atom_id res chain seq x y z
N MET A 1 49.09 -8.33 0.97
CA MET A 1 49.81 -8.61 -0.28
C MET A 1 48.80 -9.14 -1.28
N TYR A 2 48.46 -8.27 -2.25
CA TYR A 2 47.75 -8.52 -3.53
C TYR A 2 46.32 -9.08 -3.40
N THR A 3 45.26 -8.52 -4.01
CA THR A 3 45.20 -7.78 -5.28
C THR A 3 43.81 -7.14 -5.42
N THR A 4 43.77 -5.87 -5.83
CA THR A 4 42.83 -5.24 -6.79
C THR A 4 41.33 -5.57 -6.70
N ALA A 5 40.47 -4.61 -6.35
CA ALA A 5 39.74 -3.78 -7.33
C ALA A 5 39.03 -4.66 -8.36
N GLU A 6 37.71 -4.79 -8.38
CA GLU A 6 36.74 -3.70 -8.55
C GLU A 6 35.37 -4.36 -8.39
N SER A 7 34.68 -4.25 -7.23
CA SER A 7 33.28 -4.64 -7.18
C SER A 7 32.55 -3.65 -8.07
N ARG A 8 32.33 -4.02 -9.34
CA ARG A 8 31.70 -3.19 -10.37
C ARG A 8 30.24 -2.99 -9.98
N THR A 9 30.04 -2.06 -9.06
CA THR A 9 28.75 -1.45 -8.75
C THR A 9 28.34 -0.69 -10.00
N TRP A 10 27.61 -1.36 -10.88
CA TRP A 10 27.04 -0.71 -12.05
C TRP A 10 26.10 0.39 -11.53
N LYS A 11 26.51 1.64 -11.74
CA LYS A 11 25.79 2.80 -11.24
C LYS A 11 24.55 3.01 -12.11
N PHE A 12 23.38 2.57 -11.66
CA PHE A 12 22.14 3.01 -12.27
C PHE A 12 22.03 4.52 -12.06
N MET A 13 22.15 5.27 -13.15
CA MET A 13 22.03 6.73 -13.16
C MET A 13 23.01 7.47 -12.21
N LYS A 14 24.24 6.97 -12.04
CA LYS A 14 25.33 7.60 -11.23
C LYS A 14 25.05 7.89 -9.74
N VAL A 15 23.82 7.75 -9.23
CA VAL A 15 23.41 8.21 -7.89
C VAL A 15 23.17 7.06 -6.90
N VAL A 16 22.75 5.87 -7.36
CA VAL A 16 22.38 4.76 -6.46
C VAL A 16 23.32 3.57 -6.67
N ALA A 17 24.01 3.16 -5.60
CA ALA A 17 24.84 1.96 -5.58
C ALA A 17 23.98 0.73 -5.27
N VAL A 18 23.85 -0.17 -6.23
CA VAL A 18 23.10 -1.43 -6.10
C VAL A 18 24.10 -2.57 -5.86
N LYS A 19 23.76 -3.49 -4.93
CA LYS A 19 24.60 -4.64 -4.55
C LYS A 19 24.78 -5.60 -5.73
N GLU A 20 25.96 -6.22 -5.86
CA GLU A 20 26.22 -7.27 -6.87
C GLU A 20 25.17 -8.37 -6.77
N HIS A 21 24.62 -8.77 -7.93
CA HIS A 21 23.50 -9.71 -8.15
C HIS A 21 22.07 -9.17 -8.17
N VAL A 22 21.81 -7.86 -8.01
CA VAL A 22 20.46 -7.30 -8.24
C VAL A 22 20.35 -6.74 -9.65
N THR A 23 19.54 -7.38 -10.49
CA THR A 23 19.21 -6.88 -11.83
C THR A 23 18.47 -5.56 -11.74
N SER A 24 18.83 -4.57 -12.56
CA SER A 24 18.17 -3.25 -12.64
C SER A 24 16.65 -3.33 -12.81
N LEU A 25 16.16 -4.41 -13.42
CA LEU A 25 14.74 -4.72 -13.58
C LEU A 25 14.03 -4.94 -12.23
N ASN A 26 14.66 -5.63 -11.27
CA ASN A 26 14.09 -5.80 -9.93
C ASN A 26 14.01 -4.47 -9.17
N PHE A 27 14.99 -3.59 -9.37
CA PHE A 27 15.00 -2.26 -8.74
C PHE A 27 13.89 -1.36 -9.29
N ILE A 28 13.73 -1.32 -10.62
CA ILE A 28 12.63 -0.58 -11.26
C ILE A 28 11.27 -1.17 -10.85
N ALA A 29 11.14 -2.51 -10.85
CA ALA A 29 9.91 -3.17 -10.41
C ALA A 29 9.57 -2.85 -8.95
N PHE A 30 10.56 -2.76 -8.06
CA PHE A 30 10.36 -2.35 -6.68
C PHE A 30 9.86 -0.90 -6.57
N ILE A 31 10.49 0.03 -7.30
CA ILE A 31 10.05 1.44 -7.33
C ILE A 31 8.62 1.53 -7.84
N LEU A 32 8.32 0.89 -8.98
CA LEU A 32 6.98 0.88 -9.55
C LEU A 32 5.95 0.26 -8.60
N ALA A 33 6.29 -0.86 -7.94
CA ALA A 33 5.44 -1.47 -6.93
C ALA A 33 5.16 -0.50 -5.79
N SER A 34 6.18 0.05 -5.14
CA SER A 34 5.99 1.00 -4.04
C SER A 34 5.18 2.24 -4.45
N GLY A 35 5.41 2.78 -5.65
CA GLY A 35 4.63 3.88 -6.19
C GLY A 35 3.17 3.50 -6.43
N LEU A 36 2.91 2.31 -6.96
CA LEU A 36 1.56 1.81 -7.20
C LEU A 36 0.78 1.58 -5.90
N ALA A 37 1.44 1.12 -4.84
CA ALA A 37 0.83 0.99 -3.50
C ALA A 37 0.37 2.36 -2.98
N ILE A 38 1.23 3.38 -3.09
CA ILE A 38 0.90 4.75 -2.71
C ILE A 38 -0.25 5.29 -3.58
N CYS A 39 -0.23 5.04 -4.89
CA CYS A 39 -1.33 5.44 -5.78
C CYS A 39 -2.67 4.82 -5.37
N MET A 40 -2.70 3.54 -5.02
CA MET A 40 -3.91 2.88 -4.52
C MET A 40 -4.41 3.51 -3.21
N PHE A 41 -3.49 3.80 -2.28
CA PHE A 41 -3.82 4.42 -1.00
C PHE A 41 -4.42 5.83 -1.18
N VAL A 42 -3.78 6.65 -2.02
CA VAL A 42 -4.26 8.00 -2.34
C VAL A 42 -5.60 7.96 -3.09
N PHE A 43 -5.78 7.00 -4.00
CA PHE A 43 -7.05 6.85 -4.71
C PHE A 43 -8.21 6.56 -3.75
N LEU A 44 -8.02 5.63 -2.80
CA LEU A 44 -9.05 5.32 -1.79
C LEU A 44 -9.40 6.56 -0.95
N SER A 45 -8.38 7.26 -0.46
CA SER A 45 -8.52 8.48 0.34
C SER A 45 -9.22 9.60 -0.44
N SER A 46 -8.89 9.77 -1.72
CA SER A 46 -9.52 10.79 -2.57
C SER A 46 -10.96 10.46 -2.92
N THR A 47 -11.30 9.18 -3.09
CA THR A 47 -12.65 8.75 -3.49
C THR A 47 -13.61 8.65 -2.30
N GLN A 48 -13.10 8.62 -1.08
CA GLN A 48 -13.89 8.51 0.14
C GLN A 48 -14.97 9.58 0.29
N GLY A 49 -14.66 10.86 0.04
CA GLY A 49 -15.64 11.93 0.12
C GLY A 49 -16.80 11.74 -0.86
N PHE A 50 -16.48 11.27 -2.07
CA PHE A 50 -17.46 10.95 -3.10
C PHE A 50 -18.38 9.80 -2.67
N VAL A 51 -17.81 8.71 -2.15
CA VAL A 51 -18.60 7.55 -1.67
C VAL A 51 -19.52 7.94 -0.51
N LEU A 52 -19.00 8.68 0.48
CA LEU A 52 -19.80 9.12 1.63
C LEU A 52 -20.95 10.05 1.21
N ASN A 53 -20.72 10.96 0.26
CA ASN A 53 -21.72 11.93 -0.16
C ASN A 53 -22.72 11.39 -1.19
N GLN A 54 -22.25 10.70 -2.23
CA GLN A 54 -23.07 10.31 -3.38
C GLN A 54 -23.71 8.93 -3.22
N ILE A 55 -23.06 8.00 -2.52
CA ILE A 55 -23.57 6.63 -2.33
C ILE A 55 -24.34 6.52 -1.02
N LEU A 56 -23.78 7.05 0.07
CA LEU A 56 -24.35 6.97 1.41
C LEU A 56 -25.21 8.18 1.80
N HIS A 57 -25.30 9.19 0.92
CA HIS A 57 -26.10 10.41 1.11
C HIS A 57 -25.83 11.14 2.45
N ILE A 58 -24.57 11.13 2.90
CA ILE A 58 -24.17 11.77 4.16
C ILE A 58 -24.02 13.28 3.95
N ASN A 59 -24.49 14.03 4.94
CA ASN A 59 -24.47 15.49 4.92
C ASN A 59 -23.03 16.03 4.98
N LEU A 60 -22.69 17.00 4.11
CA LEU A 60 -21.34 17.52 3.92
C LEU A 60 -20.69 18.02 5.22
N ASP A 61 -21.49 18.56 6.14
CA ASP A 61 -21.03 19.11 7.42
C ASP A 61 -20.35 18.08 8.32
N VAL A 62 -20.72 16.81 8.20
CA VAL A 62 -20.24 15.71 9.07
C VAL A 62 -19.23 14.80 8.36
N ILE A 63 -19.06 14.95 7.05
CA ILE A 63 -18.17 14.09 6.24
C ILE A 63 -16.73 14.20 6.71
N GLY A 64 -16.26 15.39 7.09
CA GLY A 64 -14.88 15.56 7.57
C GLY A 64 -14.57 14.72 8.80
N ASN A 65 -15.48 14.71 9.79
CA ASN A 65 -15.31 13.96 11.03
C ASN A 65 -15.38 12.44 10.80
N ILE A 66 -16.36 11.99 10.02
CA ILE A 66 -16.51 10.57 9.65
C ILE A 66 -15.30 10.10 8.84
N SER A 67 -14.86 10.92 7.89
CA SER A 67 -13.74 10.63 7.02
C SER A 67 -12.44 10.50 7.82
N GLY A 68 -12.19 11.44 8.72
CA GLY A 68 -11.05 11.40 9.63
C GLY A 68 -11.05 10.15 10.50
N ASN A 69 -12.18 9.78 11.11
CA ASN A 69 -12.24 8.60 11.96
C ASN A 69 -12.00 7.29 11.18
N LEU A 70 -12.51 7.18 9.95
CA LEU A 70 -12.26 6.04 9.06
C LEU A 70 -10.78 5.94 8.67
N THR A 71 -10.14 7.05 8.34
CA THR A 71 -8.71 7.07 7.99
C THR A 71 -7.84 6.76 9.20
N LEU A 72 -8.19 7.27 10.39
CA LEU A 72 -7.46 6.92 11.62
C LEU A 72 -7.52 5.42 11.91
N PHE A 73 -8.69 4.81 11.74
CA PHE A 73 -8.85 3.37 11.92
C PHE A 73 -7.99 2.55 10.94
N ASP A 74 -7.98 2.95 9.67
CA ASP A 74 -7.15 2.38 8.60
C ASP A 74 -5.65 2.48 8.94
N GLU A 75 -5.18 3.65 9.36
CA GLU A 75 -3.80 3.88 9.78
C GLU A 75 -3.41 3.03 11.00
N CYS A 76 -4.30 2.88 11.99
CA CYS A 76 -4.05 2.01 13.15
C CYS A 76 -3.83 0.55 12.74
N ILE A 77 -4.63 0.04 11.80
CA ILE A 77 -4.47 -1.33 11.30
C ILE A 77 -3.18 -1.44 10.48
N SER A 78 -2.94 -0.49 9.58
CA SER A 78 -1.75 -0.46 8.72
C SER A 78 -0.46 -0.47 9.55
N LEU A 79 -0.37 0.33 10.62
CA LEU A 79 0.80 0.35 11.51
C LEU A 79 1.10 -1.02 12.14
N VAL A 80 0.06 -1.75 12.54
CA VAL A 80 0.22 -3.12 13.06
C VAL A 80 0.64 -4.07 11.93
N MET A 81 0.03 -3.94 10.76
CA MET A 81 0.27 -4.80 9.60
C MET A 81 1.67 -4.62 9.01
N VAL A 82 2.24 -3.42 9.01
CA VAL A 82 3.63 -3.17 8.59
C VAL A 82 4.61 -4.06 9.36
N SER A 83 4.38 -4.28 10.67
CA SER A 83 5.21 -5.18 11.48
C SER A 83 5.02 -6.65 11.07
N VAL A 84 3.76 -7.05 10.82
CA VAL A 84 3.40 -8.42 10.40
C VAL A 84 3.99 -8.74 9.02
N TRP A 85 3.76 -7.87 8.03
CA TRP A 85 4.29 -8.01 6.68
C TRP A 85 5.81 -7.96 6.64
N GLY A 86 6.45 -7.17 7.50
CA GLY A 86 7.90 -7.16 7.67
C GLY A 86 8.44 -8.54 8.06
N VAL A 87 7.88 -9.14 9.11
CA VAL A 87 8.28 -10.47 9.58
C VAL A 87 7.97 -11.56 8.54
N LEU A 88 6.82 -11.48 7.87
CA LEU A 88 6.46 -12.44 6.81
C LEU A 88 7.38 -12.32 5.59
N SER A 89 7.76 -11.09 5.20
CA SER A 89 8.68 -10.81 4.09
C SER A 89 10.04 -11.46 4.31
N ASP A 90 10.52 -11.47 5.56
CA ASP A 90 11.80 -12.08 5.91
C ASP A 90 11.76 -13.61 5.84
N ARG A 91 10.59 -14.23 6.07
CA ARG A 91 10.43 -15.69 6.07
C ARG A 91 10.07 -16.29 4.72
N TRP A 92 9.14 -15.67 3.98
CA TRP A 92 8.59 -16.21 2.72
C TRP A 92 9.14 -15.52 1.48
N GLY A 93 9.97 -14.50 1.67
CA GLY A 93 10.56 -13.72 0.61
C GLY A 93 9.64 -12.59 0.14
N ARG A 94 10.27 -11.46 -0.23
CA ARG A 94 9.58 -10.22 -0.59
C ARG A 94 8.59 -10.35 -1.76
N ARG A 95 8.90 -11.16 -2.77
CA ARG A 95 8.09 -11.25 -4.01
C ARG A 95 6.65 -11.71 -3.73
N GLY A 96 6.47 -12.74 -2.91
CA GLY A 96 5.14 -13.26 -2.59
C GLY A 96 4.32 -12.27 -1.76
N ILE A 97 4.96 -11.65 -0.77
CA ILE A 97 4.32 -10.68 0.14
C ILE A 97 3.85 -9.43 -0.58
N TYR A 98 4.68 -8.86 -1.47
CA TYR A 98 4.25 -7.72 -2.30
C TYR A 98 3.03 -8.07 -3.15
N SER A 99 3.03 -9.23 -3.80
CA SER A 99 1.90 -9.63 -4.64
C SER A 99 0.62 -9.86 -3.83
N SER A 100 0.71 -10.47 -2.64
CA SER A 100 -0.47 -10.68 -1.79
C SER A 100 -1.03 -9.36 -1.27
N GLY A 101 -0.17 -8.43 -0.85
CA GLY A 101 -0.60 -7.09 -0.42
C GLY A 101 -1.38 -6.37 -1.51
N PHE A 102 -0.87 -6.33 -2.75
CA PHE A 102 -1.58 -5.72 -3.88
C PHE A 102 -2.92 -6.38 -4.20
N VAL A 103 -3.01 -7.69 -4.11
CA VAL A 103 -4.27 -8.40 -4.33
C VAL A 103 -5.29 -8.02 -3.25
N ILE A 104 -4.87 -7.98 -1.99
CA ILE A 104 -5.73 -7.60 -0.86
C ILE A 104 -6.19 -6.14 -0.99
N MET A 105 -5.26 -5.21 -1.26
CA MET A 105 -5.59 -3.79 -1.52
C MET A 105 -6.55 -3.65 -2.70
N GLY A 106 -6.29 -4.37 -3.81
CA GLY A 106 -7.15 -4.36 -4.99
C GLY A 106 -8.57 -4.84 -4.70
N ILE A 107 -8.72 -5.91 -3.91
CA ILE A 107 -10.04 -6.40 -3.47
C ILE A 107 -10.75 -5.35 -2.62
N GLY A 108 -10.07 -4.75 -1.64
CA GLY A 108 -10.64 -3.69 -0.81
C GLY A 108 -11.14 -2.51 -1.65
N LEU A 109 -10.36 -2.11 -2.66
CA LEU A 109 -10.68 -1.00 -3.55
C LEU A 109 -11.88 -1.29 -4.47
N VAL A 110 -12.00 -2.52 -4.97
CA VAL A 110 -13.15 -2.95 -5.78
C VAL A 110 -14.42 -3.03 -4.94
N LEU A 111 -14.34 -3.48 -3.69
CA LEU A 111 -15.49 -3.61 -2.78
C LEU A 111 -15.96 -2.26 -2.23
N TYR A 112 -15.05 -1.30 -2.06
CA TYR A 112 -15.34 0.01 -1.48
C TYR A 112 -16.57 0.75 -2.06
N PRO A 113 -16.77 0.87 -3.39
CA PRO A 113 -17.97 1.50 -3.96
C PRO A 113 -19.26 0.69 -3.80
N PHE A 114 -19.18 -0.62 -3.51
CA PHE A 114 -20.37 -1.46 -3.26
C PHE A 114 -20.89 -1.36 -1.83
N ALA A 115 -20.24 -0.58 -0.97
CA ALA A 115 -20.68 -0.37 0.42
C ALA A 115 -22.08 0.25 0.45
N SER A 116 -23.05 -0.51 0.97
CA SER A 116 -24.44 -0.08 1.08
C SER A 116 -24.76 0.56 2.44
N SER A 117 -23.81 0.49 3.38
CA SER A 117 -23.97 0.99 4.76
C SER A 117 -22.67 1.50 5.34
N LEU A 118 -22.76 2.54 6.18
CA LEU A 118 -21.61 3.22 6.77
C LEU A 118 -20.82 2.34 7.76
N SER A 119 -21.49 1.42 8.46
CA SER A 119 -20.93 0.77 9.67
C SER A 119 -21.45 -0.66 9.86
N PRO A 120 -21.47 -1.47 8.81
CA PRO A 120 -20.46 -2.53 8.81
C PRO A 120 -19.60 -2.57 7.55
N ASP A 121 -20.17 -2.34 6.37
CA ASP A 121 -19.51 -2.59 5.09
C ASP A 121 -18.31 -1.67 4.85
N LEU A 122 -18.48 -0.36 5.06
CA LEU A 122 -17.42 0.60 4.74
C LEU A 122 -16.18 0.42 5.64
N ILE A 123 -16.41 0.13 6.94
CA ILE A 123 -15.32 -0.16 7.90
C ILE A 123 -14.66 -1.49 7.55
N LEU A 124 -15.43 -2.51 7.18
CA LEU A 124 -14.91 -3.82 6.80
C LEU A 124 -14.05 -3.74 5.54
N PHE A 125 -14.53 -3.09 4.47
CA PHE A 125 -13.80 -2.97 3.22
C PHE A 125 -12.53 -2.14 3.36
N ARG A 126 -12.59 -1.10 4.20
CA ARG A 126 -11.42 -0.31 4.53
C ARG A 126 -10.43 -1.09 5.38
N GLY A 127 -10.91 -1.90 6.32
CA GLY A 127 -10.09 -2.86 7.05
C GLY A 127 -9.38 -3.81 6.10
N ILE A 128 -10.09 -4.45 5.16
CA ILE A 128 -9.48 -5.33 4.15
C ILE A 128 -8.39 -4.59 3.37
N PHE A 129 -8.63 -3.34 2.97
CA PHE A 129 -7.62 -2.52 2.31
C PHE A 129 -6.39 -2.28 3.21
N ALA A 130 -6.61 -1.87 4.46
CA ALA A 130 -5.57 -1.64 5.48
C ALA A 130 -4.72 -2.87 5.74
N PHE A 131 -5.32 -4.06 5.66
CA PHE A 131 -4.63 -5.34 5.79
C PHE A 131 -3.64 -5.59 4.65
N GLY A 132 -3.88 -5.03 3.47
CA GLY A 132 -3.00 -5.18 2.31
C GLY A 132 -1.91 -4.12 2.18
N GLY A 133 -2.04 -3.00 2.91
CA GLY A 133 -1.07 -1.89 2.94
C GLY A 133 0.15 -2.21 3.79
#